data_AF-A0A5B9QE70-F1
#
_entry.id   AF-A0A5B9QE70-F1
#
_cell.length_a   1.000
_cell.length_b   1.000
_cell.length_c   1.000
_cell.angle_alpha   90.00
_cell.angle_beta   90.00
_cell.angle_gamma   90.00
#
_symmetry.space_group_name_H-M   'P 1'
#
loop_
_entity.id
_entity.type
_entity.pdbx_description
1 polymer ?
#
loop_
_entity_poly.entity_id
_entity_poly.type
_entity_poly.pdbx_seq_one_letter_code
_entity_poly.pdbx_strand_id
1 'polypeptide(L)'
;MRCFGNCFARLGVALACVMLLGANAAIAQHSDLELFSDGGQVGAEPRIAEGEFGESPNQAYRANEPGVESDPDELVLEGETPLPGGALVGFDLQLFTMDSVSKSLFYWNGVGSVDFTSLPSPYELKISDATESFSVQIDGTTAAAGFDFDITADGTGVDPAGFLHHDLIFDLVDAGGAGILNPASGVYAFATTFKVAGLTDSEPVFWVQAAGVDESVHEAAVEYVALSQGIIPEPTSLALLGGMMLAGVCLRGRS
;
A
#
# COMPACT_ATOMS: atom_id res chain seq x y z
N MET A 1 -25.49 -22.24 -45.77
CA MET A 1 -25.29 -22.03 -44.32
C MET A 1 -23.81 -21.80 -44.04
N ARG A 2 -23.29 -20.57 -44.17
CA ARG A 2 -21.86 -20.23 -43.92
C ARG A 2 -21.65 -18.81 -43.33
N CYS A 3 -22.68 -18.18 -42.76
CA CYS A 3 -22.58 -16.77 -42.32
C CYS A 3 -22.53 -16.52 -40.81
N PHE A 4 -22.65 -17.55 -39.96
CA PHE A 4 -22.72 -17.31 -38.50
C PHE A 4 -21.37 -17.22 -37.77
N GLY A 5 -20.26 -17.63 -38.38
CA GLY A 5 -18.95 -17.69 -37.71
C GLY A 5 -18.27 -16.34 -37.47
N ASN A 6 -18.53 -15.32 -38.30
CA ASN A 6 -17.76 -14.07 -38.27
C ASN A 6 -18.28 -13.01 -37.28
N CYS A 7 -19.52 -13.14 -36.78
CA CYS A 7 -20.05 -12.19 -35.80
C CYS A 7 -19.49 -12.41 -34.39
N PHE A 8 -19.24 -13.66 -33.99
CA PHE A 8 -18.76 -13.97 -32.64
C PHE A 8 -17.30 -13.55 -32.41
N ALA A 9 -16.44 -13.66 -33.43
CA ALA A 9 -15.04 -13.23 -33.33
C ALA A 9 -14.89 -11.70 -33.16
N ARG A 10 -15.80 -10.91 -33.73
CA ARG A 10 -15.75 -9.43 -33.64
C ARG A 10 -16.25 -8.90 -32.30
N LEU A 11 -17.19 -9.61 -31.67
CA LEU A 11 -17.72 -9.21 -30.36
C LEU A 11 -16.69 -9.44 -29.24
N GLY A 12 -15.91 -10.52 -29.32
CA GLY A 12 -14.87 -10.83 -28.34
C GLY A 12 -13.73 -9.81 -28.30
N VAL A 13 -13.28 -9.33 -29.46
CA VAL A 13 -12.19 -8.33 -29.54
C VAL A 13 -12.65 -6.96 -29.00
N ALA A 14 -13.89 -6.56 -29.28
CA ALA A 14 -14.42 -5.28 -28.78
C ALA A 14 -14.54 -5.25 -27.25
N LEU A 15 -14.95 -6.36 -26.63
CA LEU A 15 -15.10 -6.44 -25.17
C LEU A 15 -13.73 -6.43 -24.46
N ALA A 16 -12.73 -7.11 -25.00
CA ALA A 16 -11.37 -7.08 -24.47
C ALA A 16 -10.76 -5.66 -24.54
N CYS A 17 -10.97 -4.94 -25.64
CA CYS A 17 -10.52 -3.55 -25.76
C CYS A 17 -11.23 -2.60 -24.79
N VAL A 18 -12.52 -2.81 -24.48
CA VAL A 18 -13.25 -1.98 -23.51
C VAL A 18 -12.78 -2.24 -22.07
N MET A 19 -12.45 -3.49 -21.71
CA MET A 19 -11.89 -3.78 -20.38
C MET A 19 -10.47 -3.19 -20.21
N LEU A 20 -9.63 -3.22 -21.26
CA LEU A 20 -8.29 -2.61 -21.23
C LEU A 20 -8.30 -1.08 -21.20
N LEU A 21 -9.35 -0.44 -21.71
CA LEU A 21 -9.48 1.03 -21.73
C LEU A 21 -10.16 1.61 -20.48
N GLY A 22 -10.83 0.77 -19.68
CA GLY A 22 -11.54 1.19 -18.46
C GLY A 22 -10.66 1.27 -17.21
N ALA A 23 -9.41 0.80 -17.26
CA ALA A 23 -8.51 0.77 -16.12
C ALA A 23 -7.73 2.09 -15.88
N ASN A 24 -7.72 3.02 -16.83
CA ASN A 24 -6.74 4.13 -16.85
C ASN A 24 -7.23 5.46 -16.26
N ALA A 25 -8.03 5.45 -15.21
CA ALA A 25 -8.34 6.68 -14.47
C ALA A 25 -8.74 6.39 -13.02
N ALA A 26 -7.92 5.62 -12.30
CA ALA A 26 -7.79 5.90 -10.87
C ALA A 26 -7.05 7.24 -10.79
N ILE A 27 -7.71 8.26 -10.27
CA ILE A 27 -7.00 9.44 -9.79
C ILE A 27 -6.46 8.98 -8.45
N ALA A 28 -5.14 8.77 -8.34
CA ALA A 28 -4.47 8.60 -7.06
C ALA A 28 -4.81 9.83 -6.22
N GLN A 29 -5.72 9.64 -5.27
CA GLN A 29 -5.92 10.58 -4.20
C GLN A 29 -5.30 9.88 -3.01
N HIS A 30 -4.19 10.42 -2.52
CA HIS A 30 -3.57 9.94 -1.29
C HIS A 30 -4.61 10.10 -0.18
N SER A 31 -5.11 8.97 0.30
CA SER A 31 -5.95 8.88 1.48
C SER A 31 -5.07 8.42 2.61
N ASP A 32 -5.33 8.94 3.80
CA ASP A 32 -4.71 8.40 5.00
C ASP A 32 -5.06 6.92 5.15
N LEU A 33 -4.19 6.20 5.84
CA LEU A 33 -4.41 4.82 6.21
C LEU A 33 -5.36 4.78 7.42
N GLU A 34 -6.60 4.37 7.20
CA GLU A 34 -7.60 4.20 8.25
C GLU A 34 -7.33 2.89 9.01
N LEU A 35 -7.23 3.00 10.33
CA LEU A 35 -7.10 1.88 11.25
C LEU A 35 -8.39 1.70 12.05
N PHE A 36 -8.79 0.45 12.22
CA PHE A 36 -10.00 0.10 12.96
C PHE A 36 -9.84 -1.25 13.65
N SER A 37 -10.83 -1.61 14.47
CA SER A 37 -10.96 -2.94 15.04
C SER A 37 -12.00 -3.74 14.26
N ASP A 38 -11.59 -4.84 13.63
CA ASP A 38 -12.48 -5.81 12.99
C ASP A 38 -12.41 -7.15 13.72
N GLY A 39 -13.50 -7.55 14.36
CA GLY A 39 -13.59 -8.86 15.02
C GLY A 39 -12.53 -9.14 16.10
N GLY A 40 -11.89 -8.11 16.66
CA GLY A 40 -10.78 -8.25 17.62
C GLY A 40 -9.38 -8.28 16.99
N GLN A 41 -9.27 -7.94 15.70
CA GLN A 41 -8.02 -7.71 14.97
C GLN A 41 -7.91 -6.22 14.59
N VAL A 42 -6.69 -5.71 14.47
CA VAL A 42 -6.45 -4.40 13.85
C VAL A 42 -6.68 -4.52 12.35
N GLY A 43 -7.71 -3.85 11.83
CA GLY A 43 -7.91 -3.62 10.41
C GLY A 43 -7.13 -2.39 9.94
N ALA A 44 -6.77 -2.38 8.66
CA ALA A 44 -6.08 -1.26 8.03
C ALA A 44 -6.51 -1.16 6.56
N GLU A 45 -7.06 0.00 6.18
CA GLU A 45 -7.50 0.26 4.81
C GLU A 45 -7.03 1.64 4.32
N PRO A 46 -6.52 1.74 3.08
CA PRO A 46 -6.21 0.65 2.15
C PRO A 46 -5.01 -0.20 2.60
N ARG A 47 -4.89 -1.43 2.07
CA ARG A 47 -3.72 -2.30 2.36
C ARG A 47 -2.44 -1.87 1.66
N ILE A 48 -2.52 -0.91 0.74
CA ILE A 48 -1.38 -0.26 0.11
C ILE A 48 -1.47 1.23 0.39
N ALA A 49 -0.47 1.75 1.09
CA ALA A 49 -0.30 3.14 1.43
C ALA A 49 0.67 3.78 0.44
N GLU A 50 0.26 4.86 -0.22
CA GLU A 50 0.99 5.50 -1.32
C GLU A 50 1.41 6.90 -0.95
N GLY A 51 2.66 7.28 -1.22
CA GLY A 51 3.14 8.63 -0.96
C GLY A 51 4.27 9.06 -1.88
N GLU A 52 4.61 10.35 -1.83
CA GLU A 52 5.66 10.95 -2.64
C GLU A 52 6.69 11.69 -1.78
N PHE A 53 7.97 11.39 -2.02
CA PHE A 53 9.07 12.16 -1.48
C PHE A 53 9.18 13.52 -2.20
N GLY A 54 9.32 14.59 -1.42
CA GLY A 54 9.48 15.93 -1.96
C GLY A 54 8.20 16.61 -2.40
N GLU A 55 7.03 16.04 -2.12
CA GLU A 55 5.76 16.74 -2.27
C GLU A 55 5.76 17.99 -1.38
N SER A 56 5.39 19.15 -1.94
CA SER A 56 5.44 20.42 -1.22
C SER A 56 4.57 20.37 0.05
N PRO A 57 5.10 20.71 1.25
CA PRO A 57 6.31 21.51 1.48
C PRO A 57 7.59 20.72 1.80
N ASN A 58 7.59 19.40 1.63
CA ASN A 58 8.69 18.54 2.00
C ASN A 58 9.96 18.76 1.16
N GLN A 59 11.08 18.39 1.75
CA GLN A 59 12.35 18.31 1.02
C GLN A 59 12.35 17.07 0.14
N ALA A 60 13.17 17.05 -0.91
CA ALA A 60 13.18 15.97 -1.90
C ALA A 60 13.39 14.56 -1.35
N TYR A 61 13.97 14.41 -0.15
CA TYR A 61 14.22 13.13 0.53
C TYR A 61 13.20 12.79 1.62
N ARG A 62 12.16 13.62 1.82
CA ARG A 62 11.17 13.48 2.88
C ARG A 62 9.77 13.31 2.32
N ALA A 63 9.01 12.38 2.89
CA ALA A 63 7.56 12.28 2.77
C ALA A 63 6.95 12.28 4.18
N ASN A 64 5.74 12.80 4.32
CA ASN A 64 4.95 12.68 5.54
C ASN A 64 3.54 12.11 5.26
N GLU A 65 3.37 11.53 4.07
CA GLU A 65 2.11 11.01 3.56
C GLU A 65 2.30 9.57 3.05
N PRO A 66 1.26 8.73 3.13
CA PRO A 66 -0.02 9.02 3.76
C PRO A 66 0.11 9.02 5.28
N GLY A 67 -0.79 9.75 5.95
CA GLY A 67 -0.98 9.68 7.39
C GLY A 67 -1.56 8.33 7.83
N VAL A 68 -1.66 8.16 9.15
CA VAL A 68 -2.41 7.06 9.77
C VAL A 68 -3.50 7.66 10.63
N GLU A 69 -4.73 7.22 10.41
CA GLU A 69 -5.89 7.72 11.16
C GLU A 69 -6.77 6.59 11.71
N SER A 70 -7.67 6.99 12.59
CA SER A 70 -8.81 6.21 13.05
C SER A 70 -9.85 7.24 13.46
N ASP A 71 -10.93 7.38 12.71
CA ASP A 71 -11.97 8.36 13.04
C ASP A 71 -13.29 7.67 13.41
N PRO A 72 -13.75 7.76 14.68
CA PRO A 72 -15.04 7.20 15.07
C PRO A 72 -16.25 7.85 14.38
N ASP A 73 -16.10 9.03 13.79
CA ASP A 73 -17.12 9.74 13.04
C ASP A 73 -17.09 9.39 11.52
N GLU A 74 -16.01 8.78 11.02
CA GLU A 74 -15.92 8.29 9.64
C GLU A 74 -16.59 6.91 9.48
N LEU A 75 -17.01 6.58 8.24
CA LEU A 75 -17.85 5.42 7.95
C LEU A 75 -17.07 4.11 8.04
N VAL A 76 -17.00 3.60 9.25
CA VAL A 76 -16.65 2.22 9.58
C VAL A 76 -17.66 1.26 8.91
N LEU A 77 -17.19 0.29 8.11
CA LEU A 77 -18.05 -0.69 7.43
C LEU A 77 -18.77 -1.57 8.45
N GLU A 78 -19.82 -2.30 8.01
CA GLU A 78 -20.57 -3.19 8.91
C GLU A 78 -19.65 -4.28 9.49
N GLY A 79 -19.39 -4.20 10.81
CA GLY A 79 -18.57 -5.16 11.54
C GLY A 79 -17.27 -4.57 12.11
N GLU A 80 -16.84 -3.45 11.54
CA GLU A 80 -15.70 -2.70 12.02
C GLU A 80 -16.15 -1.79 13.18
N THR A 81 -15.21 -1.43 14.05
CA THR A 81 -15.40 -0.47 15.15
C THR A 81 -14.17 0.41 15.28
N PRO A 82 -14.28 1.63 15.81
CA PRO A 82 -13.11 2.46 16.10
C PRO A 82 -12.10 1.72 16.98
N LEU A 83 -10.84 2.12 16.92
CA LEU A 83 -9.83 1.57 17.81
C LEU A 83 -10.24 1.80 19.28
N PRO A 84 -9.82 0.92 20.22
CA PRO A 84 -10.10 1.12 21.64
C PRO A 84 -9.57 2.49 22.10
N GLY A 85 -10.47 3.40 22.49
CA GLY A 85 -10.08 4.65 23.13
C GLY A 85 -9.23 4.37 24.35
N GLY A 86 -8.05 4.97 24.46
CA GLY A 86 -7.06 4.44 25.39
C GLY A 86 -5.77 3.94 24.77
N ALA A 87 -5.86 3.44 23.54
CA ALA A 87 -4.83 2.59 22.98
C ALA A 87 -3.53 3.33 22.70
N LEU A 88 -2.44 2.56 22.66
CA LEU A 88 -1.25 2.92 21.92
C LEU A 88 -1.30 2.14 20.61
N VAL A 89 -1.05 2.82 19.49
CA VAL A 89 -0.85 2.18 18.20
C VAL A 89 0.63 2.05 17.98
N GLY A 90 1.06 0.85 17.61
CA GLY A 90 2.42 0.62 17.17
C GLY A 90 2.46 -0.07 15.83
N PHE A 91 3.66 -0.17 15.27
CA PHE A 91 3.92 -0.97 14.10
C PHE A 91 5.22 -1.77 14.23
N ASP A 92 5.25 -2.90 13.53
CA ASP A 92 6.46 -3.66 13.27
C ASP A 92 6.76 -3.60 11.77
N LEU A 93 8.02 -3.44 11.43
CA LEU A 93 8.53 -3.63 10.08
C LEU A 93 8.67 -5.11 9.75
N GLN A 94 8.10 -5.49 8.62
CA GLN A 94 8.10 -6.87 8.17
C GLN A 94 9.14 -7.12 7.08
N LEU A 95 9.65 -8.35 7.06
CA LEU A 95 10.20 -8.90 5.83
C LEU A 95 9.02 -9.37 4.97
N PHE A 96 9.00 -8.99 3.70
CA PHE A 96 8.04 -9.52 2.74
C PHE A 96 8.77 -10.01 1.49
N THR A 97 8.10 -10.83 0.69
CA THR A 97 8.71 -11.53 -0.44
C THR A 97 8.15 -11.04 -1.76
N MET A 98 9.03 -10.62 -2.67
CA MET A 98 8.73 -10.36 -4.08
C MET A 98 9.74 -11.14 -4.93
N ASP A 99 9.27 -11.85 -5.95
CA ASP A 99 10.12 -12.66 -6.84
C ASP A 99 11.11 -13.59 -6.13
N SER A 100 10.64 -14.26 -5.05
CA SER A 100 11.44 -15.17 -4.20
C SER A 100 12.55 -14.50 -3.39
N VAL A 101 12.65 -13.18 -3.39
CA VAL A 101 13.58 -12.41 -2.57
C VAL A 101 12.82 -11.83 -1.39
N SER A 102 13.33 -12.01 -0.17
CA SER A 102 12.74 -11.43 1.04
C SER A 102 13.58 -10.28 1.58
N LYS A 103 12.95 -9.11 1.77
CA LYS A 103 13.56 -7.87 2.24
C LYS A 103 12.56 -7.06 3.08
N SER A 104 13.08 -6.14 3.87
CA SER A 104 12.28 -5.12 4.57
C SER A 104 12.13 -3.82 3.78
N LEU A 105 12.94 -3.63 2.74
CA LEU A 105 12.89 -2.48 1.85
C LEU A 105 13.38 -2.89 0.46
N PHE A 106 12.56 -2.63 -0.53
CA PHE A 106 12.85 -2.83 -1.94
C PHE A 106 12.94 -1.49 -2.66
N TYR A 107 13.68 -1.48 -3.77
CA TYR A 107 13.86 -0.33 -4.63
C TYR A 107 13.76 -0.71 -6.11
N TRP A 108 13.01 0.07 -6.87
CA TRP A 108 13.03 0.05 -8.33
C TRP A 108 13.36 1.44 -8.85
N ASN A 109 14.23 1.53 -9.86
CA ASN A 109 14.66 2.82 -10.41
C ASN A 109 13.63 3.50 -11.32
N GLY A 110 12.45 2.91 -11.51
CA GLY A 110 11.40 3.45 -12.37
C GLY A 110 11.65 3.28 -13.88
N VAL A 111 12.65 2.51 -14.29
CA VAL A 111 13.01 2.33 -15.71
C VAL A 111 12.70 0.92 -16.18
N GLY A 112 11.96 0.81 -17.28
CA GLY A 112 11.65 -0.47 -17.92
C GLY A 112 10.46 -1.18 -17.28
N SER A 113 10.50 -2.51 -17.23
CA SER A 113 9.54 -3.29 -16.45
C SER A 113 9.80 -3.10 -14.96
N VAL A 114 8.73 -3.16 -14.15
CA VAL A 114 8.86 -3.17 -12.68
C VAL A 114 9.75 -4.34 -12.27
N ASP A 115 10.85 -4.01 -11.59
CA ASP A 115 11.86 -4.96 -11.12
C ASP A 115 12.41 -4.43 -9.79
N PHE A 116 11.82 -4.89 -8.69
CA PHE A 116 12.21 -4.49 -7.36
C PHE A 116 13.49 -5.22 -6.93
N THR A 117 14.51 -4.43 -6.63
CA THR A 117 15.84 -4.90 -6.25
C THR A 117 16.23 -4.41 -4.86
N SER A 118 17.48 -4.69 -4.45
CA SER A 118 18.05 -4.09 -3.24
C SER A 118 18.18 -2.58 -3.40
N LEU A 119 17.97 -1.86 -2.31
CA LEU A 119 18.26 -0.44 -2.23
C LEU A 119 19.74 -0.16 -2.61
N PRO A 120 20.04 0.87 -3.42
CA PRO A 120 21.42 1.22 -3.74
C PRO A 120 22.12 1.69 -2.46
N SER A 121 23.33 1.19 -2.23
CA SER A 121 24.20 1.78 -1.19
C SER A 121 24.50 3.25 -1.54
N PRO A 122 24.57 4.16 -0.57
CA PRO A 122 24.47 3.95 0.88
C PRO A 122 23.07 4.27 1.43
N TYR A 123 21.98 4.09 0.70
CA TYR A 123 20.69 4.59 1.18
C TYR A 123 20.06 3.68 2.24
N GLU A 124 19.31 4.28 3.16
CA GLU A 124 18.44 3.66 4.15
C GLU A 124 17.13 4.47 4.22
N LEU A 125 16.03 3.85 4.68
CA LEU A 125 14.80 4.56 5.02
C LEU A 125 14.73 4.77 6.53
N LYS A 126 14.57 6.01 6.97
CA LYS A 126 14.24 6.36 8.35
C LYS A 126 12.74 6.59 8.46
N ILE A 127 12.10 5.96 9.45
CA ILE A 127 10.71 6.26 9.83
C ILE A 127 10.73 6.84 11.24
N SER A 128 10.05 7.97 11.45
CA SER A 128 9.92 8.64 12.74
C SER A 128 8.59 9.38 12.85
N ASP A 129 8.24 9.85 14.05
CA ASP A 129 7.23 10.88 14.22
C ASP A 129 7.82 12.29 14.06
N ALA A 130 6.94 13.31 14.11
CA ALA A 130 7.35 14.71 14.08
C ALA A 130 8.28 15.13 15.22
N THR A 131 8.24 14.44 16.36
CA THR A 131 9.10 14.74 17.51
C THR A 131 10.40 13.94 17.55
N GLU A 132 10.57 12.99 16.61
CA GLU A 132 11.60 11.95 16.60
C GLU A 132 11.70 11.19 17.94
N SER A 133 10.56 11.03 18.64
CA SER A 133 10.45 10.26 19.87
C SER A 133 10.74 8.77 19.63
N PHE A 134 10.53 8.30 18.40
CA PHE A 134 11.10 7.07 17.87
C PHE A 134 11.76 7.32 16.51
N SER A 135 12.69 6.44 16.15
CA SER A 135 13.28 6.38 14.83
C SER A 135 13.69 4.94 14.54
N VAL A 136 13.36 4.46 13.35
CA VAL A 136 13.87 3.20 12.82
C VAL A 136 14.56 3.43 11.50
N GLN A 137 15.71 2.78 11.29
CA GLN A 137 16.43 2.77 10.03
C GLN A 137 16.32 1.40 9.37
N ILE A 138 16.06 1.39 8.07
CA ILE A 138 15.82 0.19 7.29
C ILE A 138 16.85 0.12 6.17
N ASP A 139 17.70 -0.91 6.25
CA ASP A 139 18.75 -1.22 5.26
C ASP A 139 18.28 -2.26 4.20
N GLY A 140 17.05 -2.73 4.34
CA GLY A 140 16.43 -3.72 3.47
C GLY A 140 16.76 -5.18 3.80
N THR A 141 17.41 -5.47 4.94
CA THR A 141 17.78 -6.83 5.33
C THR A 141 17.14 -7.33 6.63
N THR A 142 16.69 -6.42 7.48
CA THR A 142 16.18 -6.75 8.81
C THR A 142 14.74 -6.29 9.01
N ALA A 143 13.92 -7.16 9.59
CA ALA A 143 12.70 -6.75 10.26
C ALA A 143 13.05 -6.03 11.57
N ALA A 144 12.18 -5.15 12.01
CA ALA A 144 12.33 -4.45 13.29
C ALA A 144 10.95 -4.28 13.94
N ALA A 145 10.90 -4.27 15.27
CA ALA A 145 9.64 -4.35 16.01
C ALA A 145 9.60 -3.37 17.18
N GLY A 146 8.39 -3.05 17.62
CA GLY A 146 8.14 -2.28 18.84
C GLY A 146 8.26 -0.77 18.67
N PHE A 147 7.78 -0.24 17.53
CA PHE A 147 7.64 1.20 17.34
C PHE A 147 6.24 1.60 17.71
N ASP A 148 6.09 2.31 18.83
CA ASP A 148 4.80 2.82 19.29
C ASP A 148 4.73 4.31 18.99
N PHE A 149 3.58 4.78 18.52
CA PHE A 149 3.26 6.20 18.42
C PHE A 149 1.99 6.49 19.22
N ASP A 150 1.97 7.64 19.89
CA ASP A 150 0.87 8.01 20.79
C ASP A 150 -0.37 8.43 19.97
N ILE A 151 -1.55 8.03 20.42
CA ILE A 151 -2.83 8.29 19.75
C ILE A 151 -3.39 9.65 20.21
N THR A 152 -2.70 10.75 19.92
CA THR A 152 -3.39 12.05 19.84
C THR A 152 -2.90 12.92 18.71
N ALA A 153 -3.86 13.68 18.17
CA ALA A 153 -3.64 14.77 17.22
C ALA A 153 -2.73 15.91 17.72
N ASP A 154 -2.26 15.88 18.98
CA ASP A 154 -1.54 16.99 19.62
C ASP A 154 -0.37 16.60 20.55
N GLY A 155 -0.06 15.30 20.69
CA GLY A 155 0.97 14.80 21.59
C GLY A 155 0.69 14.97 23.10
N THR A 156 -0.56 15.17 23.52
CA THR A 156 -0.93 15.39 24.95
C THR A 156 -1.64 14.22 25.65
N GLY A 157 -1.91 13.12 24.94
CA GLY A 157 -2.27 11.82 25.52
C GLY A 157 -3.68 11.32 25.19
N VAL A 158 -3.76 10.08 24.73
CA VAL A 158 -4.90 9.15 24.70
C VAL A 158 -6.33 9.74 24.51
N ASP A 159 -6.84 9.72 23.27
CA ASP A 159 -8.25 10.03 22.99
C ASP A 159 -9.21 8.91 23.50
N PRO A 160 -10.25 9.25 24.28
CA PRO A 160 -11.15 8.25 24.87
C PRO A 160 -12.17 7.65 23.88
N ALA A 161 -12.35 8.25 22.70
CA ALA A 161 -13.20 7.75 21.63
C ALA A 161 -12.42 6.89 20.62
N GLY A 162 -11.09 6.86 20.72
CA GLY A 162 -10.22 6.11 19.82
C GLY A 162 -9.78 6.90 18.59
N PHE A 163 -10.02 8.22 18.58
CA PHE A 163 -9.59 9.06 17.48
C PHE A 163 -8.06 9.11 17.38
N LEU A 164 -7.54 8.86 16.18
CA LEU A 164 -6.14 8.95 15.81
C LEU A 164 -6.01 9.76 14.52
N HIS A 165 -5.03 10.64 14.45
CA HIS A 165 -4.52 11.16 13.19
C HIS A 165 -3.04 11.45 13.41
N HIS A 166 -2.16 10.79 12.68
CA HIS A 166 -0.72 10.89 12.86
C HIS A 166 0.06 10.73 11.55
N ASP A 167 0.80 11.77 11.19
CA ASP A 167 1.73 11.75 10.06
C ASP A 167 3.03 11.05 10.46
N LEU A 168 3.32 9.91 9.82
CA LEU A 168 4.64 9.31 9.90
C LEU A 168 5.59 10.05 8.97
N ILE A 169 6.79 10.38 9.46
CA ILE A 169 7.85 10.98 8.65
C ILE A 169 8.72 9.87 8.08
N PHE A 170 8.82 9.86 6.75
CA PHE A 170 9.69 9.00 5.98
C PHE A 170 10.85 9.85 5.45
N ASP A 171 12.07 9.56 5.90
CA ASP A 171 13.28 10.21 5.42
C ASP A 171 14.18 9.19 4.72
N LEU A 172 14.55 9.44 3.48
CA LEU A 172 15.68 8.74 2.87
C LEU A 172 16.96 9.32 3.47
N VAL A 173 17.82 8.47 4.03
CA VAL A 173 19.08 8.86 4.73
C VAL A 173 20.28 8.03 4.27
N ASP A 174 21.49 8.56 4.40
CA ASP A 174 22.70 7.85 4.04
C ASP A 174 23.00 6.85 5.16
N ALA A 175 23.72 5.78 4.85
CA ALA A 175 24.01 4.69 5.75
C ALA A 175 24.67 5.23 7.02
N GLY A 176 24.03 4.98 8.15
CA GLY A 176 24.42 5.58 9.43
C GLY A 176 23.67 6.87 9.80
N GLY A 177 22.59 7.22 9.10
CA GLY A 177 21.65 8.26 9.48
C GLY A 177 22.11 9.70 9.25
N ALA A 178 23.17 9.92 8.48
CA ALA A 178 23.55 11.25 8.05
C ALA A 178 22.61 11.70 6.92
N GLY A 179 22.07 12.92 7.00
CA GLY A 179 21.04 13.38 6.06
C GLY A 179 21.46 13.27 4.60
N ILE A 180 20.63 12.62 3.79
CA ILE A 180 20.78 12.61 2.33
C ILE A 180 20.49 14.00 1.80
N LEU A 181 21.30 14.43 0.82
CA LEU A 181 21.07 15.66 0.10
C LEU A 181 20.24 15.46 -1.18
N ASN A 182 20.16 14.25 -1.74
CA ASN A 182 19.30 13.89 -2.88
C ASN A 182 19.04 12.36 -2.93
N PRO A 183 17.80 11.87 -2.79
CA PRO A 183 17.52 10.45 -2.94
C PRO A 183 17.70 10.02 -4.40
N ALA A 184 17.95 8.73 -4.62
CA ALA A 184 17.90 8.18 -5.96
C ALA A 184 16.47 8.24 -6.49
N SER A 185 16.28 8.68 -7.73
CA SER A 185 14.96 8.59 -8.36
C SER A 185 14.51 7.14 -8.43
N GLY A 186 13.25 6.87 -8.10
CA GLY A 186 12.70 5.52 -8.13
C GLY A 186 11.49 5.36 -7.20
N VAL A 187 11.13 4.11 -6.97
CA VAL A 187 10.03 3.69 -6.10
C VAL A 187 10.58 2.76 -5.02
N TYR A 188 10.12 2.99 -3.80
CA TYR A 188 10.55 2.31 -2.58
C TYR A 188 9.36 1.55 -2.01
N ALA A 189 9.54 0.28 -1.66
CA ALA A 189 8.47 -0.54 -1.09
C ALA A 189 8.89 -1.22 0.22
N PHE A 190 8.09 -1.06 1.26
CA PHE A 190 8.27 -1.73 2.56
C PHE A 190 6.93 -2.19 3.13
N ALA A 191 6.94 -2.99 4.19
CA ALA A 191 5.73 -3.51 4.81
C ALA A 191 5.73 -3.33 6.31
N THR A 192 4.57 -2.99 6.87
CA THR A 192 4.34 -2.91 8.32
C THR A 192 3.17 -3.80 8.73
N THR A 193 3.13 -4.18 10.01
CA THR A 193 1.92 -4.67 10.68
C THR A 193 1.64 -3.77 11.86
N PHE A 194 0.39 -3.35 12.03
CA PHE A 194 -0.05 -2.51 13.13
C PHE A 194 -0.46 -3.33 14.35
N LYS A 195 -0.27 -2.72 15.52
CA LYS A 195 -0.48 -3.33 16.83
C LYS A 195 -1.26 -2.40 17.71
N VAL A 196 -2.24 -2.97 18.40
CA VAL A 196 -3.01 -2.30 19.43
C VAL A 196 -3.23 -3.26 20.59
N ALA A 197 -2.92 -2.81 21.81
CA ALA A 197 -3.03 -3.66 22.99
C ALA A 197 -4.45 -4.23 23.14
N GLY A 198 -4.55 -5.56 23.22
CA GLY A 198 -5.84 -6.27 23.35
C GLY A 198 -6.48 -6.68 22.02
N LEU A 199 -5.89 -6.32 20.89
CA LEU A 199 -6.27 -6.80 19.55
C LEU A 199 -5.20 -7.74 18.99
N THR A 200 -5.58 -8.54 18.00
CA THR A 200 -4.63 -9.25 17.14
C THR A 200 -3.99 -8.27 16.15
N ASP A 201 -2.70 -8.43 15.87
CA ASP A 201 -1.96 -7.60 14.91
C ASP A 201 -2.64 -7.59 13.53
N SER A 202 -2.47 -6.49 12.79
CA SER A 202 -3.03 -6.35 11.45
C SER A 202 -2.42 -7.34 10.47
N GLU A 203 -3.12 -7.57 9.36
CA GLU A 203 -2.44 -8.07 8.17
C GLU A 203 -1.37 -7.05 7.69
N PRO A 204 -0.36 -7.48 6.92
CA PRO A 204 0.63 -6.55 6.40
C PRO A 204 -0.01 -5.44 5.54
N VAL A 205 0.40 -4.21 5.83
CA VAL A 205 0.18 -3.00 5.03
C VAL A 205 1.47 -2.72 4.27
N PHE A 206 1.35 -2.45 2.98
CA PHE A 206 2.50 -2.20 2.10
C PHE A 206 2.57 -0.72 1.78
N TRP A 207 3.74 -0.14 1.95
CA TRP A 207 3.99 1.27 1.67
C TRP A 207 4.75 1.37 0.36
N VAL A 208 4.28 2.20 -0.56
CA VAL A 208 4.90 2.42 -1.86
C VAL A 208 5.14 3.91 -2.02
N GLN A 209 6.41 4.30 -1.90
CA GLN A 209 6.83 5.70 -1.88
C GLN A 209 7.64 6.04 -3.14
N ALA A 210 7.25 7.07 -3.88
CA ALA A 210 7.93 7.50 -5.10
C ALA A 210 8.86 8.69 -4.85
N ALA A 211 10.02 8.71 -5.51
CA ALA A 211 10.94 9.86 -5.51
C ALA A 211 11.33 10.22 -6.94
N GLY A 212 10.95 11.41 -7.40
CA GLY A 212 11.41 11.96 -8.68
C GLY A 212 11.13 11.09 -9.91
N VAL A 213 10.04 10.32 -9.89
CA VAL A 213 9.49 9.57 -11.04
C VAL A 213 8.10 10.10 -11.38
N ASP A 214 7.61 9.82 -12.58
CA ASP A 214 6.25 10.21 -12.98
C ASP A 214 5.20 9.32 -12.30
N GLU A 215 4.00 9.86 -12.06
CA GLU A 215 2.85 9.14 -11.47
C GLU A 215 2.59 7.76 -12.10
N SER A 216 2.65 7.66 -13.43
CA SER A 216 2.43 6.39 -14.13
C SER A 216 3.45 5.29 -13.78
N VAL A 217 4.64 5.68 -13.31
CA VAL A 217 5.68 4.76 -12.83
C VAL A 217 5.35 4.32 -11.40
N HIS A 218 4.89 5.24 -10.55
CA HIS A 218 4.46 4.93 -9.18
C HIS A 218 3.28 3.96 -9.18
N GLU A 219 2.24 4.25 -9.98
CA GLU A 219 1.06 3.40 -10.15
C GLU A 219 1.41 1.98 -10.65
N ALA A 220 2.34 1.87 -11.60
CA ALA A 220 2.82 0.57 -12.06
C ALA A 220 3.49 -0.24 -10.93
N ALA A 221 4.21 0.44 -10.03
CA ALA A 221 4.83 -0.19 -8.87
C ALA A 221 3.79 -0.60 -7.82
N VAL A 222 2.79 0.23 -7.56
CA VAL A 222 1.65 -0.06 -6.68
C VAL A 222 0.90 -1.31 -7.16
N GLU A 223 0.53 -1.35 -8.45
CA GLU A 223 -0.12 -2.51 -9.05
C GLU A 223 0.74 -3.78 -8.92
N TYR A 224 2.05 -3.66 -9.20
CA TYR A 224 2.96 -4.78 -9.05
C TYR A 224 3.03 -5.29 -7.61
N VAL A 225 3.14 -4.40 -6.61
CA VAL A 225 3.13 -4.78 -5.19
C VAL A 225 1.81 -5.48 -4.86
N ALA A 226 0.67 -4.90 -5.25
CA ALA A 226 -0.65 -5.46 -5.03
C ALA A 226 -0.81 -6.88 -5.58
N LEU A 227 -0.34 -7.12 -6.81
CA LEU A 227 -0.36 -8.44 -7.45
C LEU A 227 0.60 -9.41 -6.77
N SER A 228 1.83 -8.98 -6.47
CA SER A 228 2.86 -9.82 -5.85
C SER A 228 2.45 -10.32 -4.46
N GLN A 229 1.64 -9.53 -3.75
CA GLN A 229 1.15 -9.84 -2.40
C GLN A 229 -0.26 -10.46 -2.41
N GLY A 230 -0.86 -10.67 -3.59
CA GLY A 230 -2.19 -11.26 -3.73
C GLY A 230 -3.32 -10.41 -3.15
N ILE A 231 -3.11 -9.09 -3.02
CA ILE A 231 -4.13 -8.14 -2.55
C ILE A 231 -5.21 -7.98 -3.63
N ILE A 232 -4.76 -7.82 -4.89
CA ILE A 232 -5.65 -7.79 -6.04
C ILE A 232 -5.74 -9.21 -6.62
N PRO A 233 -6.95 -9.78 -6.78
CA PRO A 233 -7.10 -11.06 -7.47
C PRO A 233 -6.54 -10.98 -8.89
N GLU A 234 -5.64 -11.90 -9.26
CA GLU A 234 -5.04 -11.90 -10.60
C GLU A 234 -6.12 -11.84 -11.69
N PRO A 235 -5.94 -11.03 -12.76
CA PRO A 235 -6.96 -10.81 -13.81
C PRO A 235 -7.47 -12.11 -14.45
N THR A 236 -6.62 -13.14 -14.49
CA THR A 236 -6.92 -14.48 -15.00
C THR A 236 -8.08 -15.15 -14.24
N SER A 237 -8.21 -14.88 -12.94
CA SER A 237 -9.31 -15.41 -12.13
C SER A 237 -10.66 -14.80 -12.52
N LEU A 238 -10.70 -13.48 -12.80
CA LEU A 238 -11.89 -12.77 -13.28
C LEU A 238 -12.29 -13.22 -14.70
N ALA A 239 -11.32 -13.41 -15.59
CA ALA A 239 -11.56 -13.91 -16.94
C ALA A 239 -12.13 -15.35 -16.93
N LEU A 240 -11.67 -16.21 -16.00
CA LEU A 240 -12.18 -17.58 -15.86
C LEU A 240 -13.61 -17.60 -15.34
N LEU A 241 -13.94 -16.77 -14.34
CA LEU A 241 -15.31 -16.60 -13.83
C LEU A 241 -16.26 -16.08 -14.92
N GLY A 242 -15.84 -15.06 -15.67
CA GLY A 242 -16.61 -14.54 -16.80
C GLY A 242 -16.81 -15.58 -17.92
N GLY A 243 -15.78 -16.38 -18.22
CA GLY A 243 -15.83 -17.45 -19.21
C GLY A 243 -16.80 -18.57 -18.84
N MET A 244 -16.87 -18.96 -17.55
CA MET A 244 -17.80 -19.99 -17.08
C MET A 244 -19.26 -19.53 -17.14
N MET A 245 -19.55 -18.26 -16.81
CA MET A 245 -20.91 -17.73 -16.93
C MET A 245 -21.40 -17.73 -18.38
N LEU A 246 -20.55 -17.34 -19.33
CA LEU A 246 -20.88 -17.34 -20.76
C LEU A 246 -21.09 -18.76 -21.31
N ALA A 247 -20.29 -19.74 -20.86
CA ALA A 247 -20.47 -21.14 -21.25
C ALA A 247 -21.79 -21.73 -20.72
N GLY A 248 -22.20 -21.38 -19.49
CA GLY A 248 -23.46 -21.81 -18.89
C GLY A 248 -24.70 -21.29 -19.62
N VAL A 249 -24.68 -20.04 -20.08
CA VAL A 249 -25.79 -19.44 -20.86
C VAL A 249 -25.94 -20.13 -22.22
N CYS A 250 -24.84 -20.51 -22.87
CA CYS A 250 -24.88 -21.19 -24.17
C CYS A 250 -25.46 -22.62 -24.10
N LEU A 251 -25.37 -23.28 -22.95
CA LEU A 251 -25.87 -24.66 -22.77
C LEU A 251 -27.37 -24.72 -22.42
N ARG A 252 -27.95 -23.64 -21.89
CA ARG A 252 -29.38 -23.59 -21.52
C ARG A 252 -30.33 -23.25 -22.68
N GLY A 253 -29.82 -22.74 -23.80
CA GLY A 253 -30.62 -22.40 -24.98
C GLY A 253 -30.91 -23.55 -25.96
N ARG A 254 -30.64 -24.80 -25.57
CA ARG A 254 -30.78 -25.98 -26.44
C ARG A 254 -31.77 -27.05 -25.94
N SER A 255 -32.51 -26.78 -24.86
CA SER A 255 -33.60 -27.64 -24.38
C SER A 255 -34.95 -27.12 -24.82
#